data_AF-A0A1D2YTZ8-F1
#
_entry.id   AF-A0A1D2YTZ8-F1
#
_cell.length_a   1.000
_cell.length_b   1.000
_cell.length_c   1.000
_cell.angle_alpha   90.00
_cell.angle_beta   90.00
_cell.angle_gamma   90.00
#
_symmetry.space_group_name_H-M   'P 1'
#
loop_
_entity.id
_entity.type
_entity.pdbx_description
1 polymer ?
#
loop_
_entity_poly.entity_id
_entity_poly.type
_entity_poly.pdbx_seq_one_letter_code
_entity_poly.pdbx_strand_id
1 'polypeptide(L)'
;MYEALDILKKYYITESKQMVTRWIRQNKIKAIRTDNRKQGWEIDEEDLYAFIETLRPGLRKIYQEIEKLKQENKMLKEISKKVIAEVELKQLSFDDFEEINTKKKRGKYGKITPSLLKKVFFASNELKYFSETERDYKFREFYNLFFENGKLKPELFDTDKNVYICPVTYIAYDYPKPLIKNAVKEFLEPRLF
;
A
#
# COMPACT_ATOMS: atom_id res chain seq x y z
N MET A 1 11.15 11.78 41.09
CA MET A 1 10.42 10.54 41.49
C MET A 1 9.19 10.19 40.64
N TYR A 2 8.29 11.13 40.31
CA TYR A 2 7.10 10.80 39.51
C TYR A 2 7.45 10.35 38.08
N GLU A 3 8.42 11.02 37.44
CA GLU A 3 8.91 10.65 36.11
C GLU A 3 9.48 9.21 36.07
N ALA A 4 10.30 8.83 37.05
CA ALA A 4 10.82 7.47 37.14
C ALA A 4 9.70 6.41 37.30
N LEU A 5 8.63 6.73 38.01
CA LEU A 5 7.48 5.84 38.13
C LEU A 5 6.78 5.66 36.78
N ASP A 6 6.64 6.73 36.00
CA ASP A 6 6.01 6.67 34.68
C ASP A 6 6.85 5.85 33.69
N ILE A 7 8.17 5.97 33.75
CA ILE A 7 9.08 5.10 32.99
C ILE A 7 8.90 3.64 33.42
N LEU A 8 8.90 3.35 34.72
CA LEU A 8 8.71 1.98 35.23
C LEU A 8 7.35 1.38 34.86
N LYS A 9 6.30 2.20 34.79
CA LYS A 9 4.98 1.79 34.29
C LYS A 9 5.03 1.45 32.80
N LYS A 10 5.67 2.30 31.98
CA LYS A 10 5.85 2.06 30.53
C LYS A 10 6.51 0.70 30.25
N TYR A 11 7.45 0.29 31.10
CA TYR A 11 8.13 -1.00 31.00
C TYR A 11 7.46 -2.14 31.79
N TYR A 12 6.24 -1.95 32.29
CA TYR A 12 5.48 -2.96 33.05
C TYR A 12 6.27 -3.54 34.23
N ILE A 13 7.01 -2.70 34.95
CA ILE A 13 7.79 -3.06 36.14
C ILE A 13 6.97 -2.85 37.41
N THR A 14 6.44 -1.64 37.63
CA THR A 14 5.55 -1.36 38.76
C THR A 14 4.76 -0.08 38.56
N GLU A 15 3.56 -0.03 39.16
CA GLU A 15 2.74 1.18 39.25
C GLU A 15 2.78 1.80 40.66
N SER A 16 3.44 1.14 41.62
CA SER A 16 3.45 1.54 43.02
C SER A 16 4.66 2.40 43.37
N LYS A 17 4.42 3.66 43.74
CA LYS A 17 5.43 4.57 44.29
C LYS A 17 6.13 3.99 45.54
N GLN A 18 5.41 3.20 46.34
CA GLN A 18 5.96 2.58 47.55
C GLN A 18 7.01 1.52 47.20
N MET A 19 6.78 0.75 46.13
CA MET A 19 7.74 -0.23 45.62
C MET A 19 9.03 0.44 45.14
N VAL A 20 8.92 1.55 44.39
CA VAL A 20 10.08 2.32 43.94
C VAL A 20 10.88 2.86 45.14
N THR A 21 10.20 3.40 46.15
CA THR A 21 10.86 3.88 47.38
C THR A 21 11.59 2.75 48.11
N ARG A 22 10.98 1.56 48.16
CA ARG A 22 11.59 0.38 48.78
C ARG A 22 12.86 -0.04 48.05
N TRP A 23 12.86 -0.05 46.72
CA TRP A 23 14.03 -0.41 45.92
C TRP A 23 15.18 0.59 46.08
N ILE A 24 14.87 1.88 46.19
CA ILE A 24 15.87 2.92 46.51
C ILE A 24 16.50 2.66 47.88
N ARG A 25 15.68 2.40 48.92
CA ARG A 25 16.19 2.07 50.27
C ARG A 25 17.01 0.78 50.31
N GLN A 26 16.69 -0.17 49.46
CA GLN A 26 17.44 -1.42 49.29
C GLN A 26 18.70 -1.26 48.42
N ASN A 27 19.00 -0.04 47.96
CA ASN A 27 20.10 0.26 47.05
C ASN A 27 20.07 -0.52 45.72
N LYS A 28 18.87 -0.96 45.29
CA LYS A 28 18.66 -1.63 44.00
C LYS A 28 18.57 -0.63 42.84
N ILE A 29 18.09 0.58 43.14
CA ILE A 29 18.08 1.73 42.25
C ILE A 29 18.93 2.79 42.93
N LYS A 30 19.98 3.27 42.26
CA LYS A 30 20.78 4.38 42.78
C LYS A 30 19.95 5.65 42.69
N ALA A 31 19.84 6.34 43.82
CA ALA A 31 19.11 7.59 43.89
C ALA A 31 19.76 8.51 44.92
N ILE A 32 19.83 9.80 44.60
CA ILE A 32 20.33 10.84 45.48
C ILE A 32 19.12 11.51 46.14
N ARG A 33 19.22 11.74 47.45
CA ARG A 33 18.21 12.49 48.18
C ARG A 33 18.42 13.97 47.89
N THR A 34 17.42 14.62 47.30
CA THR A 34 17.48 16.07 47.08
C THR A 34 17.36 16.83 48.40
N ASP A 35 18.04 17.97 48.50
CA ASP A 35 18.00 18.85 49.68
C ASP A 35 16.57 19.32 50.01
N ASN A 36 15.76 19.53 48.97
CA ASN A 36 14.35 19.82 49.12
C ASN A 36 13.53 18.53 49.33
N ARG A 37 13.01 18.37 50.54
CA ARG A 37 12.15 17.23 50.91
C ARG A 37 10.90 17.07 50.03
N LYS A 38 10.42 18.14 49.38
CA LYS A 38 9.27 18.09 48.46
C LYS A 38 9.62 17.50 47.08
N GLN A 39 10.88 17.61 46.64
CA GLN A 39 11.35 17.07 45.36
C GLN A 39 11.62 15.56 45.43
N GLY A 40 12.03 15.06 46.61
CA GLY A 40 12.09 13.64 46.92
C GLY A 40 13.42 12.99 46.57
N TRP A 41 13.40 12.08 45.60
CA TRP A 41 14.58 11.35 45.13
C TRP A 41 14.84 11.67 43.66
N GLU A 42 16.11 11.92 43.37
CA GLU A 42 16.67 12.06 42.04
C GLU A 42 17.32 10.73 41.65
N ILE A 43 16.98 10.23 40.46
CA ILE A 43 17.41 8.93 39.96
C ILE A 43 18.05 9.19 38.62
N ASP A 44 19.27 8.72 38.44
CA ASP A 44 19.93 8.79 37.14
C ASP A 44 19.18 7.92 36.12
N GLU A 45 18.97 8.46 34.92
CA GLU A 45 18.16 7.81 33.89
C GLU A 45 18.82 6.53 33.38
N GLU A 46 20.15 6.51 33.24
CA GLU A 46 20.89 5.33 32.80
C GLU A 46 20.86 4.23 33.85
N ASP A 47 21.04 4.57 35.13
CA ASP A 47 20.90 3.62 36.24
C ASP A 47 19.47 3.03 36.32
N LEU A 48 18.43 3.84 36.06
CA LEU A 48 17.04 3.36 36.03
C LEU A 48 16.81 2.39 34.87
N TYR A 49 17.34 2.68 33.68
CA TYR A 49 17.24 1.76 32.54
C TYR A 49 18.07 0.51 32.74
N ALA A 50 19.25 0.60 33.36
CA ALA A 50 20.03 -0.57 33.75
C ALA A 50 19.23 -1.48 34.69
N PHE A 51 18.57 -0.90 35.70
CA PHE A 51 17.66 -1.64 36.58
C PHE A 51 16.51 -2.29 35.80
N ILE A 52 15.87 -1.58 34.87
CA ILE A 52 14.81 -2.13 34.02
C ILE A 52 15.33 -3.32 33.19
N GLU A 53 16.52 -3.20 32.62
CA GLU A 53 17.16 -4.26 31.83
C GLU A 53 17.45 -5.50 32.67
N THR A 54 17.79 -5.35 33.97
CA THR A 54 17.96 -6.51 34.87
C THR A 54 16.65 -7.27 35.11
N LEU A 55 15.51 -6.57 35.16
CA LEU A 55 14.21 -7.19 35.41
C LEU A 55 13.56 -7.71 34.14
N ARG A 56 13.76 -7.03 33.01
CA ARG A 56 13.20 -7.37 31.70
C ARG A 56 14.22 -7.11 30.59
N PRO A 57 15.16 -8.05 30.39
CA PRO A 57 16.16 -7.94 29.33
C PRO A 57 15.51 -7.79 27.94
N GLY A 58 16.05 -6.90 27.12
CA GLY A 58 15.63 -6.69 25.73
C GLY A 58 14.34 -5.90 25.55
N LEU A 59 13.54 -5.69 26.60
CA LEU A 59 12.26 -4.97 26.49
C LEU A 59 12.46 -3.52 26.03
N ARG A 60 13.55 -2.86 26.46
CA ARG A 60 13.93 -1.52 26.00
C ARG A 60 14.12 -1.45 24.49
N LYS A 61 14.86 -2.40 23.94
CA LYS A 61 15.13 -2.47 22.50
C LYS A 61 13.84 -2.68 21.70
N ILE A 62 12.96 -3.56 22.19
CA ILE A 62 11.66 -3.81 21.56
C ILE A 62 10.81 -2.54 21.53
N TYR A 63 10.74 -1.79 22.64
CA TYR A 63 9.98 -0.54 22.67
C TYR A 63 10.56 0.55 21.76
N GLN A 64 11.88 0.67 21.70
CA GLN A 64 12.54 1.61 20.77
C GLN A 64 12.21 1.28 19.33
N GLU A 65 12.25 0.00 18.96
CA GLU A 65 11.91 -0.45 17.61
C GLU A 65 10.43 -0.24 17.28
N ILE A 66 9.53 -0.53 18.22
CA ILE A 66 8.09 -0.27 18.05
C ILE A 66 7.82 1.22 17.80
N GLU A 67 8.50 2.11 18.55
CA GLU A 67 8.29 3.55 18.39
C GLU A 67 8.78 4.04 17.02
N LYS A 68 9.94 3.54 16.58
CA LYS A 68 10.48 3.79 15.24
C LYS A 68 9.51 3.31 14.15
N LEU A 69 9.03 2.07 14.26
CA LEU A 69 8.06 1.50 13.31
C LEU A 69 6.73 2.28 13.27
N LYS A 70 6.27 2.83 14.41
CA LYS A 70 5.08 3.69 14.44
C LYS A 70 5.30 4.99 13.68
N GLN A 71 6.47 5.61 13.84
CA GLN A 71 6.82 6.83 13.11
C GLN A 71 6.89 6.57 11.61
N GLU A 72 7.57 5.50 11.19
CA GLU A 72 7.66 5.09 9.78
C GLU A 72 6.26 4.83 9.19
N ASN A 73 5.40 4.09 9.90
CA ASN A 73 4.03 3.84 9.45
C ASN A 73 3.20 5.13 9.32
N LYS A 74 3.41 6.11 10.19
CA LYS A 74 2.74 7.41 10.09
C LYS A 74 3.17 8.14 8.82
N MET A 75 4.47 8.18 8.54
CA MET A 75 5.02 8.80 7.33
C MET A 75 4.51 8.12 6.05
N LEU A 76 4.51 6.78 6.02
CA LEU A 76 4.02 6.00 4.88
C LEU A 76 2.54 6.25 4.60
N LYS A 77 1.70 6.37 5.64
CA LYS A 77 0.28 6.70 5.47
C LYS A 77 0.08 8.09 4.86
N GLU A 78 0.88 9.07 5.25
CA GLU A 78 0.82 10.42 4.68
C GLU A 78 1.28 10.44 3.21
N ILE A 79 2.34 9.69 2.88
CA ILE A 79 2.81 9.54 1.51
C ILE A 79 1.75 8.86 0.64
N SER A 80 1.18 7.75 1.12
CA SER A 80 0.14 7.00 0.41
C SER A 80 -1.07 7.89 0.08
N LYS A 81 -1.52 8.74 1.01
CA LYS A 81 -2.60 9.71 0.74
C LYS A 81 -2.25 10.68 -0.38
N LYS A 82 -1.03 11.21 -0.39
CA LYS A 82 -0.57 12.14 -1.45
C LYS A 82 -0.51 11.45 -2.81
N VAL A 83 0.01 10.22 -2.85
CA VAL A 83 0.08 9.43 -4.09
C VAL A 83 -1.31 9.12 -4.63
N ILE A 84 -2.26 8.73 -3.77
CA ILE A 84 -3.65 8.48 -4.19
C ILE A 84 -4.26 9.73 -4.81
N ALA A 85 -4.13 10.88 -4.14
CA ALA A 85 -4.63 12.16 -4.67
C ALA A 85 -3.97 12.54 -6.00
N GLU A 86 -2.67 12.27 -6.17
CA GLU A 86 -1.97 12.52 -7.42
C GLU A 86 -2.44 11.60 -8.55
N VAL A 87 -2.72 10.32 -8.24
CA VAL A 87 -3.29 9.36 -9.19
C VAL A 87 -4.70 9.78 -9.60
N GLU A 88 -5.53 10.23 -8.66
CA GLU A 88 -6.89 10.73 -8.95
C GLU A 88 -6.85 11.97 -9.85
N LEU A 89 -5.95 12.93 -9.58
CA LEU A 89 -5.77 14.12 -10.44
C LEU A 89 -5.28 13.74 -11.85
N LYS A 90 -4.39 12.76 -11.95
CA LYS A 90 -3.93 12.24 -13.25
C LYS A 90 -5.05 11.51 -14.00
N GLN A 91 -5.92 10.77 -13.31
CA GLN A 91 -7.10 10.14 -13.91
C GLN A 91 -8.11 11.18 -14.40
N LEU A 92 -8.42 12.20 -13.59
CA LEU A 92 -9.26 13.34 -14.01
C LEU A 92 -8.69 14.05 -15.25
N SER A 93 -7.37 14.32 -15.27
CA SER A 93 -6.72 14.96 -16.43
C SER A 93 -6.73 14.09 -17.70
N PHE A 94 -6.78 12.76 -17.53
CA PHE A 94 -6.88 11.81 -18.63
C PHE A 94 -8.31 11.76 -19.19
N ASP A 95 -9.32 11.83 -18.31
CA ASP A 95 -10.73 11.89 -18.68
C ASP A 95 -11.08 13.23 -19.37
N ASP A 96 -10.51 14.36 -18.92
CA ASP A 96 -10.66 15.68 -19.55
C ASP A 96 -10.00 15.74 -20.95
N PHE A 97 -8.95 14.96 -21.20
CA PHE A 97 -8.34 14.82 -22.54
C PHE A 97 -9.18 13.94 -23.49
N GLU A 98 -10.01 13.02 -22.97
CA GLU A 98 -10.96 12.24 -23.78
C GLU A 98 -12.15 13.10 -24.25
N GLU A 99 -12.58 14.12 -23.48
CA GLU A 99 -13.75 14.93 -23.85
C GLU A 99 -13.46 15.90 -25.04
N ILE A 100 -12.22 16.37 -25.19
CA ILE A 100 -11.81 17.28 -26.28
C ILE A 100 -11.72 16.57 -27.65
N ASN A 101 -11.59 15.24 -27.68
CA ASN A 101 -11.47 14.48 -28.94
C ASN A 101 -12.79 13.93 -29.51
N THR A 102 -13.93 14.18 -28.88
CA THR A 102 -15.23 13.63 -29.34
C THR A 102 -15.93 14.48 -30.40
N LYS A 103 -15.36 15.61 -30.85
CA LYS A 103 -15.95 16.44 -31.93
C LYS A 103 -15.08 16.56 -33.17
N LYS A 104 -14.59 15.44 -33.72
CA LYS A 104 -14.20 15.36 -35.15
C LYS A 104 -14.65 14.05 -35.81
N LYS A 105 -15.77 14.15 -36.53
CA LYS A 105 -16.23 13.42 -37.73
C LYS A 105 -15.81 11.94 -37.94
N ARG A 106 -16.85 11.07 -37.90
CA ARG A 106 -17.20 9.95 -38.82
C ARG A 106 -16.12 8.92 -39.24
N GLY A 107 -16.32 7.67 -38.81
CA GLY A 107 -15.79 6.45 -39.44
C GLY A 107 -16.44 5.20 -38.81
N LYS A 108 -16.91 4.27 -39.63
CA LYS A 108 -17.82 3.15 -39.31
C LYS A 108 -17.17 1.98 -38.51
N TYR A 109 -15.98 2.19 -37.95
CA TYR A 109 -15.18 1.20 -37.23
C TYR A 109 -14.68 1.82 -35.93
N GLY A 110 -15.09 1.27 -34.79
CA GLY A 110 -14.53 1.69 -33.49
C GLY A 110 -13.02 1.41 -33.45
N LYS A 111 -12.26 2.20 -32.67
CA LYS A 111 -10.87 1.90 -32.34
C LYS A 111 -10.81 1.11 -31.02
N ILE A 112 -9.78 0.30 -30.83
CA ILE A 112 -9.46 -0.25 -29.50
C ILE A 112 -8.97 0.92 -28.63
N THR A 113 -9.75 1.29 -27.61
CA THR A 113 -9.38 2.33 -26.63
C THR A 113 -9.18 1.72 -25.25
N PRO A 114 -8.37 2.34 -24.36
CA PRO A 114 -8.24 1.91 -22.97
C PRO A 114 -9.58 1.78 -22.25
N SER A 115 -10.51 2.71 -22.49
CA SER A 115 -11.86 2.70 -21.93
C SER A 115 -12.69 1.49 -22.38
N LEU A 116 -12.63 1.13 -23.67
CA LEU A 116 -13.30 -0.07 -24.18
C LEU A 116 -12.70 -1.34 -23.57
N LEU A 117 -11.37 -1.43 -23.48
CA LEU A 117 -10.67 -2.56 -22.90
C LEU A 117 -11.06 -2.76 -21.43
N LYS A 118 -11.02 -1.68 -20.64
CA LYS A 118 -11.42 -1.66 -19.23
C LYS A 118 -12.87 -2.11 -19.05
N LYS A 119 -13.79 -1.54 -19.84
CA LYS A 119 -15.21 -1.86 -19.75
C LYS A 119 -15.50 -3.33 -20.05
N VAL A 120 -14.88 -3.91 -21.07
CA VAL A 120 -15.10 -5.31 -21.45
C VAL A 120 -14.44 -6.26 -20.44
N PHE A 121 -13.22 -5.96 -19.99
CA PHE A 121 -12.51 -6.77 -19.01
C PHE A 121 -13.26 -6.85 -17.68
N PHE A 122 -13.62 -5.71 -17.08
CA PHE A 122 -14.28 -5.69 -15.77
C PHE A 122 -15.75 -6.13 -15.81
N ALA A 123 -16.36 -6.25 -16.99
CA ALA A 123 -17.68 -6.84 -17.16
C ALA A 123 -17.65 -8.38 -17.27
N SER A 124 -16.47 -9.01 -17.28
CA SER A 124 -16.32 -10.46 -17.39
C SER A 124 -16.77 -11.17 -16.11
N ASN A 125 -17.60 -12.21 -16.24
CA ASN A 125 -18.10 -12.99 -15.10
C ASN A 125 -16.99 -13.81 -14.42
N GLU A 126 -15.94 -14.13 -15.17
CA GLU A 126 -14.74 -14.87 -14.78
C GLU A 126 -13.99 -14.14 -13.65
N LEU A 127 -14.11 -12.81 -13.58
CA LEU A 127 -13.48 -12.00 -12.52
C LEU A 127 -14.11 -12.19 -11.14
N LYS A 128 -15.28 -12.81 -11.04
CA LYS A 128 -15.98 -13.05 -9.75
C LYS A 128 -15.18 -13.92 -8.78
N TYR A 129 -14.25 -14.72 -9.31
CA TYR A 129 -13.42 -15.64 -8.53
C TYR A 129 -12.08 -15.03 -8.06
N PHE A 130 -11.79 -13.79 -8.47
CA PHE A 130 -10.53 -13.11 -8.14
C PHE A 130 -10.74 -12.03 -7.08
N SER A 131 -9.78 -11.89 -6.17
CA SER A 131 -9.70 -10.75 -5.25
C SER A 131 -9.45 -9.44 -6.00
N GLU A 132 -9.69 -8.30 -5.35
CA GLU A 132 -9.48 -6.97 -5.96
C GLU A 132 -8.05 -6.77 -6.46
N THR A 133 -7.05 -7.15 -5.67
CA THR A 133 -5.63 -7.07 -6.06
C THR A 133 -5.29 -7.97 -7.24
N GLU A 134 -5.89 -9.16 -7.31
CA GLU A 134 -5.68 -10.08 -8.44
C GLU A 134 -6.34 -9.57 -9.72
N ARG A 135 -7.52 -8.95 -9.63
CA ARG A 135 -8.20 -8.34 -10.78
C ARG A 135 -7.37 -7.22 -11.39
N ASP A 136 -6.79 -6.35 -10.57
CA ASP A 136 -5.91 -5.27 -11.04
C ASP A 136 -4.63 -5.79 -11.67
N TYR A 137 -4.00 -6.80 -11.06
CA TYR A 137 -2.82 -7.46 -11.61
C TYR A 137 -3.12 -8.08 -12.98
N LYS A 138 -4.22 -8.84 -13.09
CA LYS A 138 -4.65 -9.48 -14.34
C LYS A 138 -5.02 -8.46 -15.40
N PHE A 139 -5.68 -7.36 -15.03
CA PHE A 139 -5.97 -6.29 -15.97
C PHE A 139 -4.69 -5.65 -16.53
N ARG A 140 -3.67 -5.44 -15.69
CA ARG A 140 -2.38 -4.89 -16.13
C ARG A 140 -1.65 -5.82 -17.09
N GLU A 141 -1.61 -7.13 -16.80
CA GLU A 141 -1.08 -8.14 -17.73
C GLU A 141 -1.83 -8.09 -19.06
N PHE A 142 -3.16 -8.10 -19.02
CA PHE A 142 -4.00 -8.04 -20.22
C PHE A 142 -3.81 -6.74 -21.02
N TYR A 143 -3.73 -5.59 -20.34
CA TYR A 143 -3.53 -4.28 -20.95
C TYR A 143 -2.23 -4.22 -21.76
N ASN A 144 -1.15 -4.79 -21.22
CA ASN A 144 0.17 -4.80 -21.86
C ASN A 144 0.23 -5.69 -23.12
N LEU A 145 -0.76 -6.57 -23.34
CA LEU A 145 -0.88 -7.30 -24.61
C LEU A 145 -1.32 -6.37 -25.75
N PHE A 146 -2.15 -5.38 -25.43
CA PHE A 146 -2.75 -4.47 -26.42
C PHE A 146 -1.97 -3.17 -26.59
N PHE A 147 -1.47 -2.62 -25.49
CA PHE A 147 -0.90 -1.28 -25.46
C PHE A 147 0.56 -1.29 -25.08
N GLU A 148 1.31 -0.37 -25.67
CA GLU A 148 2.68 -0.04 -25.32
C GLU A 148 2.80 1.50 -25.26
N ASN A 149 3.32 2.03 -24.16
CA ASN A 149 3.37 3.49 -23.92
C ASN A 149 2.02 4.21 -24.11
N GLY A 150 0.91 3.53 -23.74
CA GLY A 150 -0.45 4.05 -23.88
C GLY A 150 -1.00 4.06 -25.30
N LYS A 151 -0.25 3.57 -26.30
CA LYS A 151 -0.68 3.45 -27.70
C LYS A 151 -0.92 1.99 -28.05
N LEU A 152 -1.92 1.73 -28.90
CA LEU A 152 -2.18 0.39 -29.42
C LEU A 152 -0.95 -0.09 -30.19
N LYS A 153 -0.51 -1.33 -29.93
CA LYS A 153 0.61 -1.91 -30.68
C LYS A 153 0.25 -1.99 -32.17
N PRO A 154 1.12 -1.50 -33.07
CA PRO A 154 0.84 -1.47 -34.50
C PRO A 154 0.69 -2.88 -35.09
N GLU A 155 1.38 -3.86 -34.49
CA GLU A 155 1.35 -5.28 -34.87
C GLU A 155 -0.04 -5.93 -34.76
N LEU A 156 -0.95 -5.33 -33.99
CA LEU A 156 -2.30 -5.85 -33.77
C LEU A 156 -3.28 -5.44 -34.87
N PHE A 157 -2.85 -4.65 -35.85
CA PHE A 157 -3.69 -4.19 -36.94
C PHE A 157 -3.03 -4.49 -38.30
N ASP A 158 -3.67 -5.37 -39.07
CA ASP A 158 -3.27 -5.68 -40.45
C ASP A 158 -3.89 -4.63 -41.37
N THR A 159 -3.06 -3.73 -41.91
CA THR A 159 -3.49 -2.65 -42.80
C THR A 159 -3.98 -3.15 -44.15
N ASP A 160 -3.46 -4.29 -44.62
CA ASP A 160 -3.78 -4.82 -45.95
C ASP A 160 -5.15 -5.48 -45.97
N LYS A 161 -5.47 -6.20 -44.88
CA LYS A 161 -6.78 -6.85 -44.68
C LYS A 161 -7.78 -5.98 -43.94
N ASN A 162 -7.34 -4.88 -43.34
CA ASN A 162 -8.16 -4.00 -42.51
C ASN A 162 -8.85 -4.75 -41.35
N VAL A 163 -8.09 -5.62 -40.67
CA VAL A 163 -8.55 -6.45 -39.55
C VAL A 163 -7.63 -6.32 -38.36
N TYR A 164 -8.17 -6.54 -37.16
CA TYR A 164 -7.40 -6.63 -35.94
C TYR A 164 -7.01 -8.07 -35.63
N ILE A 165 -5.75 -8.31 -35.28
CA ILE A 165 -5.24 -9.61 -34.86
C ILE A 165 -5.25 -9.67 -33.34
N CYS A 166 -5.91 -10.67 -32.78
CA CYS A 166 -5.95 -10.86 -31.33
C CYS A 166 -4.59 -11.37 -30.81
N PRO A 167 -3.98 -10.72 -29.80
CA PRO A 167 -2.69 -11.16 -29.25
C PRO A 167 -2.77 -12.46 -28.43
N VAL A 168 -3.98 -12.87 -28.03
CA VAL A 168 -4.20 -14.07 -27.20
C VAL A 168 -4.54 -15.28 -28.05
N THR A 169 -5.53 -15.12 -28.95
CA THR A 169 -6.06 -16.22 -29.77
C THR A 169 -5.45 -16.26 -31.18
N TYR A 170 -4.75 -15.21 -31.61
CA TYR A 170 -4.23 -15.04 -32.96
C TYR A 170 -5.30 -15.06 -34.07
N ILE A 171 -6.57 -14.90 -33.70
CA ILE A 171 -7.70 -14.82 -34.63
C ILE A 171 -7.86 -13.37 -35.11
N ALA A 172 -8.21 -13.20 -36.39
CA ALA A 172 -8.51 -11.91 -37.01
C ALA A 172 -9.97 -11.50 -36.78
N TYR A 173 -10.20 -10.21 -36.52
CA TYR A 173 -11.52 -9.63 -36.28
C TYR A 173 -11.69 -8.30 -37.02
N ASP A 174 -12.84 -8.14 -37.66
CA ASP A 174 -13.22 -6.89 -38.32
C ASP A 174 -13.55 -5.76 -37.32
N TYR A 175 -13.85 -6.13 -36.07
CA TYR A 175 -14.32 -5.20 -35.04
C TYR A 175 -13.60 -5.39 -33.69
N PRO A 176 -13.28 -4.29 -32.98
CA PRO A 176 -12.62 -4.35 -31.67
C PRO A 176 -13.39 -5.09 -30.58
N LYS A 177 -14.71 -4.92 -30.52
CA LYS A 177 -15.54 -5.45 -29.42
C LYS A 177 -15.50 -6.99 -29.35
N PRO A 178 -15.78 -7.73 -30.43
CA PRO A 178 -15.63 -9.18 -30.46
C PRO A 178 -14.22 -9.65 -30.13
N LEU A 179 -13.21 -8.94 -30.65
CA LEU A 179 -11.80 -9.25 -30.37
C LEU A 179 -11.52 -9.20 -28.87
N ILE A 180 -11.79 -8.06 -28.24
CA ILE A 180 -11.50 -7.87 -26.81
C ILE A 180 -12.31 -8.88 -25.98
N LYS A 181 -13.59 -9.09 -26.29
CA LYS A 181 -14.43 -10.05 -25.56
C LYS A 181 -13.85 -11.46 -25.56
N ASN A 182 -13.42 -11.96 -26.72
CA ASN A 182 -12.82 -13.29 -26.81
C ASN A 182 -11.43 -13.34 -26.19
N ALA A 183 -10.63 -12.28 -26.35
CA ALA A 183 -9.33 -12.18 -25.71
C ALA A 183 -9.44 -12.23 -24.19
N VAL A 184 -10.40 -11.52 -23.59
CA VAL A 184 -10.65 -11.53 -22.13
C VAL A 184 -11.05 -12.94 -21.67
N LYS A 185 -11.98 -13.57 -22.39
CA LYS A 185 -12.43 -14.93 -22.08
C LYS A 185 -11.25 -15.91 -22.07
N GLU A 186 -10.49 -15.97 -23.15
CA GLU A 186 -9.34 -16.87 -23.28
C GLU A 186 -8.23 -16.56 -22.26
N PHE A 187 -8.02 -15.28 -21.94
CA PHE A 187 -6.99 -14.84 -20.99
C PHE A 187 -7.34 -15.20 -19.54
N LEU A 188 -8.62 -15.20 -19.18
CA LEU A 188 -9.11 -15.49 -17.83
C LEU A 188 -9.49 -16.95 -17.61
N GLU A 189 -9.66 -17.75 -18.68
CA GLU A 189 -9.94 -19.18 -18.55
C GLU A 189 -8.72 -19.92 -17.96
N PRO A 190 -8.90 -20.73 -16.89
CA PRO A 190 -7.83 -21.53 -16.34
C PRO A 190 -7.45 -22.63 -17.34
N ARG A 191 -6.23 -22.56 -17.89
CA ARG A 191 -5.64 -23.69 -18.62
C ARG A 191 -5.45 -24.85 -17.65
N LEU A 192 -6.37 -25.80 -17.68
CA LEU A 192 -6.18 -27.12 -17.10
C LEU A 192 -5.06 -27.80 -17.89
N PHE A 193 -3.86 -27.81 -17.30
CA PHE A 193 -2.78 -28.71 -17.69
C PHE A 193 -2.83 -29.96 -16.83
#